data_AF-A0AAW4X4I2-F1
#
_entry.id   AF-A0AAW4X4I2-F1
#
_cell.length_a   1.000
_cell.length_b   1.000
_cell.length_c   1.000
_cell.angle_alpha   90.00
_cell.angle_beta   90.00
_cell.angle_gamma   90.00
#
_symmetry.space_group_name_H-M   'P 1'
#
loop_
_entity.id
_entity.type
_entity.pdbx_description
1 polymer ?
#
loop_
_entity_poly.entity_id
_entity_poly.type
_entity_poly.pdbx_seq_one_letter_code
_entity_poly.pdbx_strand_id
1 'polypeptide(L)' 'YPWLKQAESTALQSANRNLADAFQRFFKGQNKFPQFKSRKYSQSYNSKYVNGNIKVLDCHHIKLPKL' A
#
# COMPACT_ATOMS: atom_id res chain seq x y z
N TYR A 1 15.14 -12.30 -3.95
CA TYR A 1 14.03 -12.83 -3.13
C TYR A 1 12.82 -13.17 -3.99
N PRO A 2 12.55 -14.47 -4.25
CA PRO A 2 11.42 -14.90 -5.09
C PRO A 2 10.05 -14.48 -4.56
N TRP A 3 9.87 -14.46 -3.23
CA TRP A 3 8.65 -13.99 -2.59
C TRP A 3 8.36 -12.51 -2.88
N LEU A 4 9.40 -11.68 -2.98
CA LEU A 4 9.27 -10.25 -3.27
C LEU A 4 8.89 -9.97 -4.73
N LYS A 5 9.19 -10.90 -5.66
CA LYS A 5 8.73 -10.81 -7.05
C LYS A 5 7.22 -11.09 -7.19
N GLN A 6 6.61 -11.76 -6.21
CA GLN A 6 5.18 -12.07 -6.19
C GLN A 6 4.34 -10.97 -5.53
N ALA A 7 4.98 -10.14 -4.70
CA ALA A 7 4.35 -9.02 -4.02
C ALA A 7 4.08 -7.85 -4.99
N GLU A 8 3.01 -7.11 -4.75
CA GLU A 8 2.70 -5.93 -5.54
C GLU A 8 3.69 -4.78 -5.34
N SER A 9 4.33 -4.38 -6.44
CA SER A 9 5.22 -3.22 -6.48
C SER A 9 4.50 -1.91 -6.13
N THR A 10 3.23 -1.77 -6.50
CA THR A 10 2.40 -0.58 -6.28
C THR A 10 2.14 -0.33 -4.79
N ALA A 11 1.93 -1.38 -4.01
CA ALA A 11 1.74 -1.32 -2.57
C ALA A 11 3.01 -0.81 -1.87
N LEU A 12 4.17 -1.37 -2.25
CA LEU A 12 5.48 -0.96 -1.72
C LEU A 12 5.81 0.50 -2.06
N GLN A 13 5.56 0.92 -3.30
CA GLN A 13 5.76 2.31 -3.72
C GLN A 13 4.86 3.28 -2.94
N SER A 14 3.59 2.90 -2.72
CA SER A 14 2.65 3.73 -1.96
C SER A 14 3.06 3.86 -0.49
N ALA A 15 3.54 2.78 0.13
CA ALA A 15 4.09 2.82 1.49
C ALA A 15 5.30 3.77 1.58
N ASN A 16 6.24 3.69 0.63
CA ASN A 16 7.39 4.60 0.58
C ASN A 16 6.98 6.06 0.36
N ARG A 17 5.99 6.31 -0.49
CA ARG A 17 5.50 7.68 -0.71
C ARG A 17 4.86 8.28 0.53
N ASN A 18 4.07 7.48 1.25
CA ASN A 18 3.48 7.90 2.53
C ASN A 18 4.55 8.19 3.58
N LEU A 19 5.61 7.37 3.64
CA LEU A 19 6.74 7.58 4.54
C LEU A 19 7.45 8.91 4.24
N ALA A 20 7.78 9.14 2.97
CA ALA A 20 8.47 10.37 2.53
C ALA A 20 7.65 11.63 2.84
N ASP A 21 6.35 11.61 2.54
CA ASP A 21 5.44 12.73 2.84
C ASP A 21 5.31 12.97 4.36
N ALA A 22 5.21 11.91 5.16
CA ALA A 22 5.12 12.04 6.61
C ALA A 22 6.38 12.70 7.21
N PHE A 23 7.56 12.28 6.77
CA PHE A 23 8.82 12.90 7.20
C PHE A 23 8.94 14.34 6.69
N GLN A 24 8.55 14.61 5.45
CA GLN A 24 8.55 15.98 4.92
C GLN A 24 7.68 16.92 5.76
N ARG A 25 6.48 16.48 6.19
CA ARG A 25 5.60 17.25 7.07
C ARG A 25 6.15 17.41 8.48
N PHE A 26 6.80 16.38 9.01
CA PHE A 26 7.48 16.44 10.31
C PHE A 26 8.57 17.51 10.31
N PHE A 27 9.46 17.52 9.31
CA PHE A 27 10.53 18.53 9.22
C PHE A 27 10.02 19.94 8.91
N LYS A 28 8.84 20.07 8.30
CA LYS A 28 8.14 21.35 8.12
C LYS A 28 7.43 21.84 9.40
N GLY A 29 7.47 21.08 10.50
CA GLY A 29 6.80 21.41 11.76
C GLY A 29 5.27 21.28 11.73
N GLN A 30 4.71 20.62 10.70
CA GLN A 30 3.26 20.51 10.52
C GLN A 30 2.65 19.36 11.33
N ASN A 31 3.43 18.31 11.61
CA ASN A 31 3.00 17.09 12.30
C ASN A 31 4.04 16.60 13.31
N LYS A 32 3.62 15.74 14.24
CA LYS A 32 4.51 14.99 15.14
C LYS A 32 5.34 13.94 14.39
N PHE A 33 6.30 13.33 15.08
CA PHE A 33 7.16 12.28 14.52
C PHE A 33 6.32 11.16 13.87
N PRO A 34 6.64 10.75 12.62
CA PRO A 34 5.91 9.71 11.92
C PRO A 34 5.93 8.38 12.69
N GLN A 35 4.79 7.67 12.72
CA GLN A 35 4.69 6.35 13.34
C GLN A 35 4.24 5.33 12.32
N PHE A 36 4.80 4.12 12.39
CA PHE A 36 4.35 3.01 11.57
C PHE A 36 2.93 2.59 11.95
N LYS A 37 2.12 2.26 10.96
CA LYS A 37 0.79 1.69 11.19
C LYS A 37 0.91 0.35 11.92
N SER A 38 0.10 0.17 12.95
CA SER A 38 0.01 -1.11 13.67
C SER A 38 -0.80 -2.13 12.86
N ARG A 39 -0.44 -3.42 13.00
CA ARG A 39 -1.15 -4.54 12.33
C ARG A 39 -2.43 -4.97 13.06
N LYS A 40 -2.83 -4.30 14.15
CA LYS A 40 -3.86 -4.79 15.10
C LYS A 40 -5.31 -4.76 14.59
N TYR A 41 -5.62 -3.99 13.55
CA TYR A 41 -6.99 -3.81 13.03
C TYR A 41 -7.13 -4.26 11.58
N SER A 42 -8.37 -4.47 11.10
CA SER A 42 -8.67 -4.67 9.67
C SER A 42 -8.33 -3.39 8.89
N GLN A 43 -7.08 -3.30 8.44
CA GLN A 43 -6.65 -2.20 7.61
C GLN A 43 -7.17 -2.41 6.19
N SER A 44 -7.79 -1.37 5.63
CA SER A 44 -8.13 -1.35 4.21
C SER A 44 -6.86 -1.47 3.37
N TYR A 45 -6.86 -2.40 2.42
CA TYR A 45 -5.81 -2.51 1.43
C TYR A 45 -6.11 -1.58 0.26
N ASN A 46 -5.14 -0.75 -0.12
CA ASN A 46 -5.21 0.08 -1.32
C ASN A 46 -4.22 -0.48 -2.35
N SER A 47 -4.74 -0.90 -3.50
CA SER A 47 -3.94 -1.25 -4.67
C SER A 47 -4.36 -0.37 -5.84
N LYS A 48 -3.38 0.05 -6.64
CA LYS A 48 -3.61 0.77 -7.89
C LYS A 48 -3.83 -0.26 -8.99
N TYR A 49 -4.82 0.01 -9.85
CA TYR A 49 -5.00 -0.76 -11.07
C TYR A 49 -3.82 -0.50 -12.02
N VAL A 50 -3.03 -1.53 -12.27
CA VAL A 50 -1.88 -1.50 -13.19
C VAL A 50 -1.84 -2.78 -13.99
N ASN A 51 -1.77 -2.68 -15.31
CA ASN A 51 -1.57 -3.81 -16.22
C ASN A 51 -2.55 -5.00 -16.01
N GLY A 52 -3.80 -4.71 -15.64
CA GLY A 52 -4.81 -5.76 -15.41
C GLY A 52 -4.62 -6.60 -14.15
N ASN A 53 -3.92 -6.08 -13.14
CA ASN A 53 -3.68 -6.75 -11.84
C ASN A 53 -4.97 -6.97 -11.01
N ILE A 54 -5.95 -6.08 -11.12
CA ILE A 54 -7.29 -6.23 -10.50
C ILE A 54 -8.27 -6.68 -11.59
N LYS A 55 -8.99 -7.79 -11.35
CA LYS A 55 -9.96 -8.33 -12.32
C LYS A 55 -11.26 -8.70 -11.62
N VAL A 56 -12.39 -8.38 -12.23
CA VAL A 56 -13.67 -8.94 -11.83
C VAL A 56 -13.74 -10.36 -12.42
N LEU A 57 -13.92 -11.36 -11.57
CA LEU A 57 -14.01 -12.77 -11.99
C LEU A 57 -15.45 -13.17 -12.32
N ASP A 58 -16.39 -12.65 -11.53
CA ASP A 58 -17.82 -12.94 -11.63
C ASP A 58 -18.62 -11.82 -10.96
N CYS A 59 -19.96 -11.87 -11.01
CA CYS A 59 -20.88 -10.90 -10.39
C CYS A 59 -20.61 -10.65 -8.89
N HIS A 60 -19.94 -11.57 -8.20
CA HIS A 60 -19.71 -11.51 -6.75
C HIS A 60 -18.22 -11.56 -6.35
N HIS A 61 -17.29 -11.71 -7.30
CA HIS A 61 -15.89 -11.99 -6.98
C HIS A 61 -14.92 -11.09 -7.73
N ILE A 62 -13.96 -10.52 -6.98
CA ILE A 62 -12.88 -9.68 -7.51
C ILE A 62 -11.55 -10.34 -7.16
N LYS A 63 -10.71 -10.55 -8.18
CA LYS A 63 -9.31 -10.95 -8.03
C LYS A 63 -8.49 -9.72 -7.72
N LEU A 64 -7.95 -9.68 -6.51
CA LEU A 64 -6.97 -8.69 -6.11
C LEU A 64 -5.55 -9.23 -6.28
N PRO A 65 -4.58 -8.34 -6.47
CA PRO A 65 -3.18 -8.71 -6.48
C PRO A 65 -2.71 -9.26 -5.14
N LYS A 66 -1.69 -10.11 -5.16
CA LYS A 66 -1.16 -10.76 -3.96
C LYS A 66 -0.30 -9.76 -3.16
N LEU A 67 -0.56 -9.70 -1.86
CA LEU A 67 0.28 -9.01 -0.86
C LEU A 67 1.58 -9.79 -0.63
#